data_AF-A0ABD2Z496-F1
#
_entry.id   AF-A0ABD2Z496-F1
#
_cell.length_a   1.000
_cell.length_b   1.000
_cell.length_c   1.000
_cell.angle_alpha   90.00
_cell.angle_beta   90.00
_cell.angle_gamma   90.00
#
_symmetry.space_group_name_H-M   'P 1'
#
loop_
_entity.id
_entity.type
_entity.pdbx_description
1 polymer ?
#
loop_
_entity_poly.entity_id
_entity_poly.type
_entity_poly.pdbx_seq_one_letter_code
_entity_poly.pdbx_strand_id
1 'polypeptide(L)'
;MVSHKNMKFLCNVGIILIAFLIFNSSQITYAANEEENIAKEAKLIVEKPINDQSYKALTEFCNHRITNEDRLFCVRVLKSSPVSATANDYVSLLKIAIDLSVGNAKKTKDYITTLSSNNATKPPLIPVLKECISAYDETLNQLSLIAVDLVDDPPMASYDAHQANEELRNCENSLQICKVADESILSRHKIAKAYGRLVEEIANSI
;
A
#
# COMPACT_ATOMS: atom_id res chain seq x y z
N MET A 1 9.95 -18.91 1.50
CA MET A 1 10.13 -18.27 2.82
C MET A 1 11.57 -18.46 3.32
N VAL A 2 12.34 -17.38 3.40
CA VAL A 2 13.65 -17.39 4.06
C VAL A 2 13.42 -17.34 5.57
N SER A 3 14.09 -18.20 6.34
CA SER A 3 13.94 -18.22 7.80
C SER A 3 14.37 -16.87 8.41
N HIS A 4 13.64 -16.38 9.41
CA HIS A 4 13.94 -15.18 10.20
C HIS A 4 15.42 -15.08 10.66
N LYS A 5 16.06 -16.23 10.95
CA LYS A 5 17.49 -16.29 11.33
C LYS A 5 18.41 -15.99 10.14
N ASN A 6 18.06 -16.44 8.94
CA ASN A 6 18.83 -16.23 7.72
C ASN A 6 18.74 -14.76 7.27
N MET A 7 17.58 -14.10 7.42
CA MET A 7 17.44 -12.68 7.08
C MET A 7 18.30 -11.77 7.98
N LYS A 8 18.29 -12.01 9.31
CA LYS A 8 19.17 -11.28 10.24
C LYS A 8 20.65 -11.45 9.91
N PHE A 9 21.06 -12.63 9.45
CA PHE A 9 22.44 -12.88 9.04
C PHE A 9 22.80 -12.08 7.79
N LEU A 10 21.95 -12.09 6.76
CA LEU A 10 22.17 -11.33 5.51
C LEU A 10 22.29 -9.82 5.75
N CYS A 11 21.51 -9.27 6.67
CA CYS A 11 21.53 -7.84 6.98
C CYS A 11 22.74 -7.41 7.83
N ASN A 12 23.34 -8.33 8.60
CA ASN A 12 24.53 -8.05 9.42
C ASN A 12 25.86 -8.23 8.66
N VAL A 13 25.94 -9.19 7.72
CA VAL A 13 27.17 -9.45 6.95
C VAL A 13 27.55 -8.25 6.05
N GLY A 14 26.57 -7.41 5.71
CA GLY A 14 26.75 -6.18 4.94
C GLY A 14 27.38 -4.98 5.64
N ILE A 15 27.38 -4.96 6.98
CA ILE A 15 27.79 -3.78 7.76
C ILE A 15 29.33 -3.69 7.89
N ILE A 16 30.06 -4.77 7.60
CA ILE A 16 31.51 -4.83 7.83
C ILE A 16 32.34 -4.19 6.69
N LEU A 17 31.76 -3.85 5.53
CA LEU A 17 32.59 -3.55 4.35
C LEU A 17 32.50 -2.17 3.70
N ILE A 18 31.63 -1.23 4.10
CA ILE A 18 31.55 0.07 3.39
C ILE A 18 31.26 1.23 4.36
N ALA A 19 32.28 1.63 5.12
CA ALA A 19 32.48 3.04 5.41
C ALA A 19 33.19 3.64 4.19
N PHE A 20 32.82 4.87 3.79
CA PHE A 20 33.17 5.59 2.55
C PHE A 20 32.26 5.30 1.35
N LEU A 21 31.29 6.19 1.08
CA LEU A 21 31.39 7.23 0.02
C LEU A 21 30.03 7.94 -0.21
N ILE A 22 30.04 9.25 0.06
CA ILE A 22 29.48 10.39 -0.70
C ILE A 22 27.97 10.42 -1.05
N PHE A 23 27.29 11.42 -0.45
CA PHE A 23 25.94 11.91 -0.77
C PHE A 23 25.88 12.59 -2.14
N ASN A 24 24.86 12.27 -2.95
CA ASN A 24 24.56 12.92 -4.22
C ASN A 24 23.21 13.65 -4.14
N SER A 25 23.21 14.95 -4.43
CA SER A 25 22.18 15.95 -4.09
C SER A 25 21.10 16.18 -5.17
N SER A 26 20.96 15.29 -6.15
CA SER A 26 20.09 15.48 -7.31
C SER A 26 18.69 14.84 -7.22
N GLN A 27 18.40 14.04 -6.18
CA GLN A 27 17.08 13.39 -6.03
C GLN A 27 16.06 14.20 -5.20
N ILE A 28 16.50 15.27 -4.53
CA ILE A 28 15.62 16.07 -3.65
C ILE A 28 14.61 16.88 -4.48
N THR A 29 14.95 17.23 -5.72
CA THR A 29 14.16 18.12 -6.58
C THR A 29 13.05 17.45 -7.38
N TYR A 30 12.91 16.11 -7.33
CA TYR A 30 11.83 15.36 -8.01
C TYR A 30 10.71 14.89 -7.07
N ALA A 31 10.98 14.80 -5.76
CA ALA A 31 9.97 14.42 -4.78
C ALA A 31 9.08 15.61 -4.34
N ALA A 32 9.65 16.82 -4.26
CA ALA A 32 8.94 18.02 -3.78
C ALA A 32 7.79 18.48 -4.71
N ASN A 33 7.92 18.21 -5.99
CA ASN A 33 6.98 18.57 -7.06
C ASN A 33 5.83 17.55 -7.23
N GLU A 34 5.97 16.33 -6.70
CA GLU A 34 4.87 15.36 -6.62
C GLU A 34 3.97 15.64 -5.39
N GLU A 35 4.57 16.01 -4.25
CA GLU A 35 3.83 16.43 -3.05
C GLU A 35 3.01 17.72 -3.24
N GLU A 36 3.53 18.70 -3.99
CA GLU A 36 2.82 19.98 -4.22
C GLU A 36 1.57 19.80 -5.12
N ASN A 37 1.61 18.88 -6.09
CA ASN A 37 0.46 18.59 -6.95
C ASN A 37 -0.63 17.80 -6.20
N ILE A 38 -0.25 16.86 -5.33
CA ILE A 38 -1.18 16.13 -4.46
C ILE A 38 -1.85 17.09 -3.45
N ALA A 39 -1.11 18.07 -2.93
CA ALA A 39 -1.64 19.09 -2.02
C ALA A 39 -2.61 20.07 -2.71
N LYS A 40 -2.39 20.40 -4.00
CA LYS A 40 -3.30 21.23 -4.80
C LYS A 40 -4.61 20.53 -5.12
N GLU A 41 -4.58 19.25 -5.46
CA GLU A 41 -5.79 18.46 -5.68
C GLU A 41 -6.58 18.23 -4.37
N ALA A 42 -5.88 18.09 -3.23
CA ALA A 42 -6.52 17.94 -1.92
C ALA A 42 -7.30 19.20 -1.47
N LYS A 43 -6.89 20.39 -1.89
CA LYS A 43 -7.54 21.65 -1.50
C LYS A 43 -8.88 21.89 -2.22
N LEU A 44 -9.07 21.33 -3.41
CA LEU A 44 -10.30 21.50 -4.20
C LEU A 44 -11.47 20.62 -3.71
N ILE A 45 -11.20 19.57 -2.92
CA ILE A 45 -12.21 18.59 -2.47
C ILE A 45 -12.86 19.01 -1.14
N VAL A 46 -12.32 20.00 -0.42
CA VAL A 46 -12.70 20.32 0.97
C VAL A 46 -13.80 21.39 1.08
N GLU A 47 -14.12 22.16 0.03
CA GLU A 47 -15.03 23.31 0.16
C GLU A 47 -16.50 23.09 -0.25
N LYS A 48 -16.90 21.90 -0.72
CA LYS A 48 -18.32 21.64 -1.03
C LYS A 48 -18.99 20.82 0.08
N PRO A 49 -20.07 21.32 0.71
CA PRO A 49 -20.83 20.53 1.69
C PRO A 49 -21.40 19.28 0.99
N ILE A 50 -21.12 18.10 1.57
CA ILE A 50 -21.60 16.81 1.08
C ILE A 50 -23.09 16.68 1.46
N ASN A 51 -23.95 17.30 0.68
CA ASN A 51 -25.34 16.87 0.49
C ASN A 51 -25.48 16.46 -0.98
N ASP A 52 -24.86 15.34 -1.32
CA ASP A 52 -24.94 14.74 -2.63
C ASP A 52 -25.36 13.28 -2.42
N GLN A 53 -26.43 12.86 -3.09
CA GLN A 53 -26.84 11.45 -3.15
C GLN A 53 -25.69 10.58 -3.69
N SER A 54 -24.81 11.19 -4.50
CA SER A 54 -23.55 10.61 -4.95
C SER A 54 -22.62 10.34 -3.77
N TYR A 55 -21.98 9.16 -3.74
CA TYR A 55 -21.09 8.72 -2.66
C TYR A 55 -21.78 8.39 -1.32
N LYS A 56 -23.09 8.09 -1.30
CA LYS A 56 -23.80 7.70 -0.07
C LYS A 56 -23.11 6.53 0.64
N ALA A 57 -22.91 5.40 -0.04
CA ALA A 57 -22.30 4.21 0.56
C ALA A 57 -20.87 4.48 1.06
N LEU A 58 -20.06 5.21 0.28
CA LEU A 58 -18.70 5.61 0.68
C LEU A 58 -18.72 6.44 1.96
N THR A 59 -19.59 7.45 2.00
CA THR A 59 -19.67 8.38 3.14
C THR A 59 -20.12 7.65 4.40
N GLU A 60 -21.16 6.81 4.28
CA GLU A 60 -21.63 5.95 5.36
C GLU A 60 -20.52 5.03 5.88
N PHE A 61 -19.81 4.36 4.97
CA PHE A 61 -18.72 3.46 5.31
C PHE A 61 -17.55 4.18 6.03
N CYS A 62 -17.04 5.27 5.45
CA CYS A 62 -15.88 5.97 6.01
C CYS A 62 -16.17 6.74 7.30
N ASN A 63 -17.43 7.10 7.58
CA ASN A 63 -17.78 7.89 8.76
C ASN A 63 -17.60 7.17 10.10
N HIS A 64 -17.57 5.83 10.08
CA HIS A 64 -17.43 5.00 11.29
C HIS A 64 -15.97 4.76 11.71
N ARG A 65 -15.00 5.40 11.04
CA ARG A 65 -13.57 5.24 11.35
C ARG A 65 -13.19 5.92 12.67
N ILE A 66 -12.31 5.24 13.42
CA ILE A 66 -11.90 5.64 14.78
C ILE A 66 -11.11 6.95 14.75
N THR A 67 -10.17 7.09 13.81
CA THR A 67 -9.33 8.29 13.71
C THR A 67 -9.75 9.19 12.56
N ASN A 68 -9.45 10.48 12.70
CA ASN A 68 -9.69 11.45 11.62
C ASN A 68 -8.82 11.15 10.41
N GLU A 69 -7.60 10.69 10.63
CA GLU A 69 -6.65 10.33 9.59
C GLU A 69 -7.16 9.16 8.75
N ASP A 70 -7.66 8.09 9.38
CA ASP A 70 -8.22 6.92 8.69
C ASP A 70 -9.47 7.29 7.91
N ARG A 71 -10.34 8.13 8.49
CA ARG A 71 -11.51 8.67 7.80
C ARG A 71 -11.14 9.47 6.56
N LEU A 72 -10.18 10.39 6.69
CA LEU A 72 -9.72 11.23 5.58
C LEU A 72 -9.04 10.40 4.49
N PHE A 73 -8.25 9.40 4.87
CA PHE A 73 -7.65 8.46 3.93
C PHE A 73 -8.73 7.67 3.18
N CYS A 74 -9.68 7.06 3.90
CA CYS A 74 -10.80 6.32 3.32
C CYS A 74 -11.56 7.14 2.27
N VAL A 75 -11.97 8.36 2.65
CA VAL A 75 -12.71 9.26 1.75
C VAL A 75 -11.86 9.65 0.54
N ARG A 76 -10.59 10.02 0.75
CA ARG A 76 -9.70 10.44 -0.33
C ARG A 76 -9.44 9.31 -1.32
N VAL A 77 -9.13 8.12 -0.84
CA VAL A 77 -8.84 6.96 -1.69
C VAL A 77 -10.07 6.57 -2.49
N LEU A 78 -11.22 6.36 -1.84
CA LEU A 78 -12.42 5.94 -2.57
C LEU A 78 -12.90 7.03 -3.55
N LYS A 79 -12.86 8.32 -3.17
CA LYS A 79 -13.23 9.42 -4.09
C LYS A 79 -12.26 9.60 -5.26
N SER A 80 -11.06 9.03 -5.21
CA SER A 80 -10.14 9.07 -6.36
C SER A 80 -10.64 8.27 -7.56
N SER A 81 -11.62 7.38 -7.36
CA SER A 81 -12.34 6.73 -8.45
C SER A 81 -13.68 7.44 -8.73
N PRO A 82 -13.92 7.93 -9.96
CA PRO A 82 -15.23 8.51 -10.30
C PRO A 82 -16.38 7.50 -10.18
N VAL A 83 -16.08 6.19 -10.29
CA VAL A 83 -17.07 5.11 -10.15
C VAL A 83 -17.64 5.05 -8.73
N SER A 84 -16.93 5.55 -7.72
CA SER A 84 -17.44 5.61 -6.34
C SER A 84 -18.65 6.53 -6.17
N ALA A 85 -18.90 7.45 -7.11
CA ALA A 85 -20.08 8.32 -7.07
C ALA A 85 -21.38 7.50 -7.16
N THR A 86 -21.35 6.39 -7.92
CA THR A 86 -22.50 5.54 -8.20
C THR A 86 -22.52 4.24 -7.40
N ALA A 87 -21.55 4.02 -6.51
CA ALA A 87 -21.51 2.85 -5.65
C ALA A 87 -22.62 2.95 -4.58
N ASN A 88 -23.53 1.95 -4.57
CA ASN A 88 -24.72 1.95 -3.71
C ASN A 88 -24.66 0.89 -2.60
N ASP A 89 -23.68 0.00 -2.63
CA ASP A 89 -23.47 -1.09 -1.68
C ASP A 89 -21.98 -1.30 -1.39
N TYR A 90 -21.69 -2.08 -0.36
CA TYR A 90 -20.31 -2.37 0.06
C TYR A 90 -19.58 -3.30 -0.90
N VAL A 91 -20.30 -4.15 -1.65
CA VAL A 91 -19.71 -4.98 -2.71
C VAL A 91 -19.11 -4.11 -3.82
N SER A 92 -19.83 -3.09 -4.26
CA SER A 92 -19.35 -2.14 -5.27
C SER A 92 -18.19 -1.31 -4.73
N LEU A 93 -18.24 -0.88 -3.46
CA LEU A 93 -17.11 -0.19 -2.82
C LEU A 93 -15.88 -1.07 -2.71
N LEU A 94 -16.05 -2.35 -2.38
CA LEU A 94 -14.94 -3.30 -2.25
C LEU A 94 -14.25 -3.50 -3.60
N LYS A 95 -15.00 -3.69 -4.69
CA LYS A 95 -14.43 -3.78 -6.04
C LYS A 95 -13.57 -2.56 -6.38
N ILE A 96 -14.07 -1.36 -6.07
CA ILE A 96 -13.33 -0.12 -6.30
C ILE A 96 -12.06 -0.08 -5.43
N ALA A 97 -12.15 -0.47 -4.16
CA ALA A 97 -11.01 -0.51 -3.25
C ALA A 97 -9.94 -1.54 -3.69
N ILE A 98 -10.35 -2.70 -4.20
CA ILE A 98 -9.46 -3.72 -4.77
C ILE A 98 -8.72 -3.13 -5.97
N ASP A 99 -9.41 -2.52 -6.94
CA ASP A 99 -8.78 -1.93 -8.13
C ASP A 99 -7.74 -0.86 -7.75
N LEU A 100 -8.10 0.00 -6.82
CA LEU A 100 -7.24 1.04 -6.26
C LEU A 100 -6.02 0.44 -5.53
N SER A 101 -6.23 -0.63 -4.74
CA SER A 101 -5.19 -1.35 -4.02
C SER A 101 -4.23 -2.07 -4.96
N VAL A 102 -4.74 -2.77 -5.98
CA VAL A 102 -3.94 -3.41 -7.04
C VAL A 102 -3.08 -2.38 -7.76
N GLY A 103 -3.65 -1.22 -8.11
CA GLY A 103 -2.90 -0.13 -8.75
C GLY A 103 -1.76 0.39 -7.88
N ASN A 104 -1.99 0.58 -6.58
CA ASN A 104 -0.96 1.03 -5.64
C ASN A 104 0.11 -0.05 -5.38
N ALA A 105 -0.31 -1.29 -5.17
CA ALA A 105 0.56 -2.43 -4.94
C ALA A 105 1.49 -2.69 -6.14
N LYS A 106 0.98 -2.66 -7.37
CA LYS A 106 1.79 -2.77 -8.60
C LYS A 106 2.84 -1.67 -8.68
N LYS A 107 2.43 -0.40 -8.51
CA LYS A 107 3.37 0.74 -8.53
C LYS A 107 4.47 0.61 -7.47
N THR A 108 4.12 0.16 -6.28
CA THR A 108 5.09 -0.03 -5.19
C THR A 108 6.02 -1.20 -5.47
N LYS A 109 5.49 -2.33 -5.95
CA LYS A 109 6.28 -3.48 -6.38
C LYS A 109 7.25 -3.13 -7.51
N ASP A 110 6.81 -2.37 -8.51
CA ASP A 110 7.64 -1.96 -9.64
C ASP A 110 8.79 -1.04 -9.20
N TYR A 111 8.51 -0.13 -8.25
CA TYR A 111 9.52 0.70 -7.62
C TYR A 111 10.59 -0.14 -6.90
N ILE A 112 10.15 -1.09 -6.06
CA ILE A 112 11.05 -1.98 -5.31
C ILE A 112 11.83 -2.89 -6.26
N THR A 113 11.19 -3.40 -7.32
CA THR A 113 11.84 -4.19 -8.39
C THR A 113 12.97 -3.40 -9.03
N THR A 114 12.68 -2.16 -9.45
CA THR A 114 13.66 -1.25 -10.05
C THR A 114 14.84 -1.00 -9.11
N LEU A 115 14.57 -0.74 -7.83
CA LEU A 115 15.61 -0.58 -6.82
C LEU A 115 16.44 -1.87 -6.67
N SER A 116 15.80 -3.04 -6.61
CA SER A 116 16.50 -4.32 -6.41
C SER A 116 17.45 -4.70 -7.56
N SER A 117 17.17 -4.21 -8.78
CA SER A 117 17.98 -4.43 -9.97
C SER A 117 18.99 -3.31 -10.24
N ASN A 118 18.97 -2.23 -9.46
CA ASN A 118 19.90 -1.11 -9.62
C ASN A 118 21.27 -1.44 -9.02
N ASN A 119 22.34 -1.28 -9.80
CA ASN A 119 23.71 -1.52 -9.37
C ASN A 119 24.18 -0.57 -8.23
N ALA A 120 23.52 0.58 -8.06
CA ALA A 120 23.78 1.51 -6.96
C ALA A 120 23.11 1.11 -5.63
N THR A 121 22.21 0.12 -5.66
CA THR A 121 21.53 -0.37 -4.45
C THR A 121 22.51 -1.08 -3.56
N LYS A 122 22.51 -0.71 -2.27
CA LYS A 122 23.38 -1.31 -1.26
C LYS A 122 23.20 -2.84 -1.28
N PRO A 123 24.26 -3.64 -1.47
CA PRO A 123 24.14 -5.10 -1.55
C PRO A 123 23.31 -5.76 -0.43
N PRO A 124 23.39 -5.29 0.84
CA PRO A 124 22.59 -5.87 1.93
C PRO A 124 21.09 -5.58 1.83
N LEU A 125 20.69 -4.55 1.09
CA LEU A 125 19.29 -4.19 0.89
C LEU A 125 18.61 -5.09 -0.16
N ILE A 126 19.34 -5.56 -1.15
CA ILE A 126 18.82 -6.40 -2.25
C ILE A 126 17.98 -7.60 -1.78
N PRO A 127 18.44 -8.47 -0.82
CA PRO A 127 17.63 -9.59 -0.37
C PRO A 127 16.31 -9.16 0.29
N VAL A 128 16.32 -8.05 1.03
CA VAL A 128 15.12 -7.48 1.66
C VAL A 128 14.11 -7.02 0.60
N LEU A 129 14.60 -6.35 -0.45
CA LEU A 129 13.75 -5.92 -1.55
C LEU A 129 13.13 -7.11 -2.30
N LYS A 130 13.89 -8.20 -2.48
CA LYS A 130 13.37 -9.43 -3.10
C LYS A 130 12.26 -10.09 -2.27
N GLU A 131 12.39 -10.07 -0.94
CA GLU A 131 11.29 -10.53 -0.07
C GLU A 131 10.06 -9.66 -0.19
N CYS A 132 10.24 -8.34 -0.20
CA CYS A 132 9.13 -7.42 -0.44
C CYS A 132 8.47 -7.66 -1.80
N ILE A 133 9.24 -7.89 -2.88
CA ILE A 133 8.69 -8.22 -4.20
C ILE A 133 7.82 -9.48 -4.13
N SER A 134 8.31 -10.54 -3.48
CA SER A 134 7.55 -11.78 -3.28
C SER A 134 6.27 -11.54 -2.48
N ALA A 135 6.33 -10.76 -1.40
CA ALA A 135 5.17 -10.39 -0.61
C ALA A 135 4.13 -9.62 -1.46
N TYR A 136 4.56 -8.68 -2.30
CA TYR A 136 3.66 -7.97 -3.20
C TYR A 136 3.04 -8.88 -4.27
N ASP A 137 3.77 -9.89 -4.75
CA ASP A 137 3.20 -10.90 -5.64
C ASP A 137 2.07 -11.67 -4.97
N GLU A 138 2.27 -12.12 -3.73
CA GLU A 138 1.23 -12.81 -2.96
C GLU A 138 0.06 -11.87 -2.62
N THR A 139 0.31 -10.62 -2.22
CA THR A 139 -0.74 -9.62 -2.02
C THR A 139 -1.59 -9.44 -3.29
N LEU A 140 -0.97 -9.33 -4.47
CA LEU A 140 -1.69 -9.18 -5.73
C LEU A 140 -2.52 -10.43 -6.08
N ASN A 141 -1.99 -11.62 -5.78
CA ASN A 141 -2.73 -12.86 -5.93
C ASN A 141 -3.96 -12.90 -5.02
N GLN A 142 -3.79 -12.62 -3.73
CA GLN A 142 -4.89 -12.56 -2.76
C GLN A 142 -5.96 -11.53 -3.18
N LEU A 143 -5.56 -10.32 -3.59
CA LEU A 143 -6.50 -9.30 -4.08
C LEU A 143 -7.33 -9.78 -5.28
N SER A 144 -6.78 -10.66 -6.13
CA SER A 144 -7.51 -11.23 -7.25
C SER A 144 -8.53 -12.29 -6.82
N LEU A 145 -8.22 -13.06 -5.77
CA LEU A 145 -9.13 -14.07 -5.21
C LEU A 145 -10.34 -13.44 -4.53
N ILE A 146 -10.16 -12.31 -3.82
CA ILE A 146 -11.29 -11.54 -3.24
C ILE A 146 -12.37 -11.25 -4.31
N ALA A 147 -11.96 -10.89 -5.53
CA ALA A 147 -12.90 -10.58 -6.60
C ALA A 147 -13.69 -11.81 -7.10
N VAL A 148 -13.09 -13.00 -7.02
CA VAL A 148 -13.72 -14.29 -7.34
C VAL A 148 -14.68 -14.68 -6.21
N ASP A 149 -14.17 -14.67 -4.98
CA ASP A 149 -14.88 -15.15 -3.81
C ASP A 149 -16.06 -14.24 -3.40
N LEU A 150 -16.03 -12.96 -3.78
CA LEU A 150 -17.19 -12.08 -3.61
C LEU A 150 -18.47 -12.58 -4.30
N VAL A 151 -18.34 -13.40 -5.34
CA VAL A 151 -19.49 -13.98 -6.05
C VAL A 151 -19.87 -15.33 -5.46
N ASP A 152 -18.88 -16.13 -5.08
CA ASP A 152 -19.06 -17.55 -4.77
C ASP A 152 -19.16 -17.83 -3.25
N ASP A 153 -18.39 -17.12 -2.41
CA ASP A 153 -18.31 -17.30 -0.97
C ASP A 153 -17.83 -16.01 -0.24
N PRO A 154 -18.73 -15.05 0.08
CA PRO A 154 -18.33 -13.75 0.65
C PRO A 154 -17.48 -13.81 1.93
N PRO A 155 -17.66 -14.76 2.87
CA PRO A 155 -16.72 -15.00 3.96
C PRO A 155 -15.26 -15.23 3.52
N MET A 156 -15.03 -15.91 2.40
CA MET A 156 -13.68 -16.13 1.88
C MET A 156 -13.04 -14.85 1.35
N ALA A 157 -13.83 -13.91 0.82
CA ALA A 157 -13.34 -12.59 0.42
C ALA A 157 -12.70 -11.82 1.59
N SER A 158 -13.25 -11.95 2.82
CA SER A 158 -12.65 -11.37 4.03
C SER A 158 -11.38 -12.09 4.45
N TYR A 159 -11.34 -13.41 4.33
CA TYR A 159 -10.16 -14.21 4.61
C TYR A 159 -9.00 -13.85 3.66
N ASP A 160 -9.25 -13.77 2.36
CA ASP A 160 -8.23 -13.39 1.38
C ASP A 160 -7.74 -11.95 1.56
N ALA A 161 -8.65 -11.03 1.94
CA ALA A 161 -8.26 -9.66 2.28
C ALA A 161 -7.32 -9.62 3.50
N HIS A 162 -7.58 -10.44 4.51
CA HIS A 162 -6.69 -10.61 5.66
C HIS A 162 -5.33 -11.16 5.22
N GLN A 163 -5.32 -12.23 4.41
CA GLN A 163 -4.09 -12.81 3.89
C GLN A 163 -3.27 -11.81 3.06
N ALA A 164 -3.92 -10.97 2.25
CA ALA A 164 -3.25 -9.91 1.50
C ALA A 164 -2.48 -8.93 2.43
N ASN A 165 -3.07 -8.57 3.58
CA ASN A 165 -2.43 -7.71 4.58
C ASN A 165 -1.32 -8.41 5.35
N GLU A 166 -1.46 -9.72 5.61
CA GLU A 166 -0.40 -10.54 6.20
C GLU A 166 0.85 -10.57 5.33
N GLU A 167 0.69 -10.63 4.00
CA GLU A 167 1.81 -10.55 3.08
C GLU A 167 2.47 -9.16 3.06
N LEU A 168 1.68 -8.08 3.09
CA LEU A 168 2.23 -6.74 3.27
C LEU A 168 3.01 -6.63 4.60
N ARG A 169 2.51 -7.25 5.67
CA ARG A 169 3.21 -7.32 6.97
C ARG A 169 4.51 -8.11 6.88
N ASN A 170 4.60 -9.13 6.04
CA ASN A 170 5.85 -9.85 5.79
C ASN A 170 6.93 -8.91 5.21
N CYS A 171 6.60 -8.09 4.22
CA CYS A 171 7.52 -7.07 3.71
C CYS A 171 7.90 -6.06 4.81
N GLU A 172 6.93 -5.55 5.58
CA GLU A 172 7.18 -4.63 6.69
C GLU A 172 8.19 -5.20 7.69
N ASN A 173 8.01 -6.47 8.07
CA ASN A 173 8.89 -7.18 8.99
C ASN A 173 10.31 -7.28 8.43
N SER A 174 10.46 -7.64 7.14
CA SER A 174 11.77 -7.71 6.50
C SER A 174 12.48 -6.36 6.46
N LEU A 175 11.75 -5.27 6.15
CA LEU A 175 12.27 -3.90 6.21
C LEU A 175 12.74 -3.53 7.62
N GLN A 176 11.96 -3.87 8.65
CA GLN A 176 12.29 -3.58 10.05
C GLN A 176 13.48 -4.38 10.57
N ILE A 177 13.53 -5.69 10.28
CA ILE A 177 14.63 -6.59 10.69
C ILE A 177 15.97 -6.04 10.20
N CYS A 178 15.99 -5.51 9.00
CA CYS A 178 17.18 -4.99 8.34
C CYS A 178 17.38 -3.49 8.54
N LYS A 179 16.53 -2.86 9.37
CA LYS A 179 16.59 -1.44 9.75
C LYS A 179 16.70 -0.53 8.51
N VAL A 180 15.90 -0.85 7.48
CA VAL A 180 15.84 -0.02 6.28
C VAL A 180 15.34 1.36 6.68
N ALA A 181 16.11 2.40 6.34
CA ALA A 181 15.82 3.80 6.64
C ALA A 181 15.52 4.61 5.38
N ASP A 182 15.34 3.95 4.23
CA ASP A 182 15.00 4.61 2.98
C ASP A 182 13.52 5.02 2.99
N GLU A 183 13.28 6.31 3.25
CA GLU A 183 11.94 6.89 3.35
C GLU A 183 11.09 6.68 2.09
N SER A 184 11.71 6.58 0.91
CA SER A 184 10.96 6.33 -0.33
C SER A 184 10.33 4.94 -0.35
N ILE A 185 10.98 3.95 0.26
CA ILE A 185 10.48 2.57 0.39
C ILE A 185 9.43 2.53 1.50
N LEU A 186 9.77 3.09 2.67
CA LEU A 186 8.91 3.06 3.86
C LEU A 186 7.57 3.77 3.61
N SER A 187 7.59 4.95 2.98
CA SER A 187 6.37 5.73 2.67
C SER A 187 5.46 5.01 1.69
N ARG A 188 6.00 4.51 0.57
CA ARG A 188 5.23 3.75 -0.43
C ARG A 188 4.63 2.48 0.18
N HIS A 189 5.41 1.75 0.96
CA HIS A 189 4.93 0.56 1.64
C HIS A 189 3.82 0.87 2.65
N LYS A 190 3.98 1.93 3.45
CA LYS A 190 2.96 2.38 4.39
C LYS A 190 1.64 2.73 3.69
N ILE A 191 1.72 3.40 2.53
CA ILE A 191 0.54 3.71 1.72
C ILE A 191 -0.09 2.41 1.23
N ALA A 192 0.67 1.49 0.62
CA ALA A 192 0.14 0.21 0.16
C ALA A 192 -0.57 -0.58 1.28
N LYS A 193 -0.03 -0.57 2.50
CA LYS A 193 -0.66 -1.19 3.68
C LYS A 193 -1.96 -0.51 4.08
N ALA A 194 -2.06 0.81 3.93
CA ALA A 194 -3.31 1.52 4.18
C ALA A 194 -4.38 1.17 3.15
N TYR A 195 -4.01 0.98 1.87
CA TYR A 195 -4.94 0.45 0.85
C TYR A 195 -5.38 -0.99 1.18
N GLY A 196 -4.45 -1.87 1.55
CA GLY A 196 -4.76 -3.25 1.94
C GLY A 196 -5.72 -3.31 3.14
N ARG A 197 -5.49 -2.50 4.18
CA ARG A 197 -6.40 -2.41 5.33
C ARG A 197 -7.79 -1.92 4.94
N LEU A 198 -7.87 -0.92 4.06
CA LEU A 198 -9.15 -0.44 3.56
C LEU A 198 -9.94 -1.55 2.86
N VAL A 199 -9.29 -2.39 2.06
CA VAL A 199 -9.91 -3.56 1.41
C VAL A 199 -10.44 -4.55 2.46
N GLU A 200 -9.61 -4.95 3.43
CA GLU A 200 -10.02 -5.87 4.51
C GLU A 200 -11.18 -5.32 5.34
N GLU A 201 -11.16 -4.03 5.68
CA GLU A 201 -12.25 -3.39 6.42
C GLU A 201 -13.57 -3.38 5.64
N ILE A 202 -13.54 -3.16 4.32
CA ILE A 202 -14.75 -3.21 3.49
C ILE A 202 -15.24 -4.66 3.40
N ALA A 203 -14.33 -5.62 3.16
CA ALA A 203 -14.68 -7.04 3.06
C ALA A 203 -15.36 -7.55 4.34
N ASN A 204 -14.81 -7.21 5.50
CA ASN A 204 -15.38 -7.56 6.81
C ASN A 204 -16.75 -6.91 7.10
N SER A 205 -17.18 -5.96 6.27
CA SER A 205 -18.47 -5.27 6.41
C SER A 205 -19.56 -5.84 5.49
N ILE A 206 -19.24 -6.84 4.67
CA ILE A 206 -20.16 -7.56 3.77
C ILE A 206 -20.63 -8.85 4.47
#